data_AF-A0A1C3XKY9-F1
#
_entry.id   AF-A0A1C3XKY9-F1
#
_cell.length_a   1.000
_cell.length_b   1.000
_cell.length_c   1.000
_cell.angle_alpha   90.00
_cell.angle_beta   90.00
_cell.angle_gamma   90.00
#
_symmetry.space_group_name_H-M   'P 1'
#
loop_
_entity.id
_entity.type
_entity.pdbx_description
1 polymer ?
#
loop_
_entity_poly.entity_id
_entity_poly.type
_entity_poly.pdbx_seq_one_letter_code
_entity_poly.pdbx_strand_id
1 'polypeptide(L)'
;MLFSCGSVRGGHQIAAVAVARKLTVLCWHLLTKGEDYLWARPALVASKTRAMQLQAGHPQQKGSRRGPAYAYNIKPLRDREMLIAAQAEQSYERFVSQWKSRHPKSGSRAPQFGRTK
;
A
#
# COMPACT_ATOMS: atom_id res chain seq x y z
N MET A 1 -34.28 -23.09 -20.10
CA MET A 1 -34.06 -23.65 -18.75
C MET A 1 -32.78 -24.45 -18.84
N LEU A 2 -31.63 -24.11 -18.23
CA LEU A 2 -31.33 -23.48 -16.95
C LEU A 2 -30.05 -22.64 -17.15
N PHE A 3 -30.11 -21.33 -16.88
CA PHE A 3 -28.89 -20.56 -16.63
C PHE A 3 -28.54 -20.76 -15.16
N SER A 4 -27.61 -21.67 -14.90
CA SER A 4 -27.04 -21.86 -13.57
C SER A 4 -26.18 -20.64 -13.24
N CYS A 5 -26.60 -19.89 -12.23
CA CYS A 5 -25.80 -18.87 -11.56
C CYS A 5 -24.70 -19.58 -10.76
N GLY A 6 -23.51 -19.71 -11.34
CA GLY A 6 -22.32 -20.24 -10.67
C GLY A 6 -21.50 -19.09 -10.07
N SER A 7 -21.54 -18.96 -8.75
CA SER A 7 -20.92 -17.90 -7.96
C SER A 7 -19.37 -17.97 -7.87
N VAL A 8 -18.74 -16.78 -7.98
CA VAL A 8 -17.69 -16.22 -7.11
C VAL A 8 -16.44 -17.07 -6.85
N ARG A 9 -15.47 -17.10 -7.79
CA ARG A 9 -14.09 -17.60 -7.50
C ARG A 9 -12.91 -16.83 -8.15
N GLY A 10 -13.15 -15.85 -9.03
CA GLY A 10 -12.08 -15.17 -9.79
C GLY A 10 -11.72 -13.73 -9.40
N GLY A 11 -12.51 -13.05 -8.55
CA GLY A 11 -12.32 -11.62 -8.28
C GLY A 11 -11.09 -11.28 -7.39
N HIS A 12 -10.79 -12.12 -6.40
CA HIS A 12 -9.70 -11.89 -5.45
C HIS A 12 -8.32 -11.92 -6.12
N GLN A 13 -8.12 -12.80 -7.10
CA GLN A 13 -6.88 -12.90 -7.85
C GLN A 13 -6.65 -11.64 -8.70
N ILE A 14 -7.70 -11.15 -9.36
CA ILE A 14 -7.64 -9.92 -10.17
C ILE A 14 -7.37 -8.70 -9.28
N ALA A 15 -8.02 -8.62 -8.11
CA ALA A 15 -7.77 -7.55 -7.15
C ALA A 15 -6.32 -7.58 -6.61
N ALA A 16 -5.81 -8.76 -6.25
CA ALA A 16 -4.44 -8.92 -5.79
C ALA A 16 -3.42 -8.49 -6.86
N VAL A 17 -3.63 -8.89 -8.12
CA VAL A 17 -2.77 -8.49 -9.25
C VAL A 17 -2.82 -6.98 -9.48
N ALA A 18 -4.01 -6.36 -9.40
CA ALA A 18 -4.17 -4.92 -9.54
C ALA A 18 -3.42 -4.15 -8.44
N VAL A 19 -3.50 -4.61 -7.19
CA VAL A 19 -2.75 -4.05 -6.06
C VAL A 19 -1.26 -4.25 -6.26
N ALA A 20 -0.80 -5.45 -6.63
CA ALA A 20 0.60 -5.74 -6.90
C ALA A 20 1.17 -4.79 -7.97
N ARG A 21 0.47 -4.59 -9.10
CA ARG A 21 0.91 -3.66 -10.16
C ARG A 21 1.05 -2.24 -9.65
N LYS A 22 0.09 -1.77 -8.83
CA LYS A 22 0.19 -0.43 -8.21
C LYS A 22 1.38 -0.32 -7.26
N LEU A 23 1.63 -1.34 -6.44
CA LEU A 23 2.78 -1.38 -5.55
C LEU A 23 4.11 -1.39 -6.32
N THR A 24 4.22 -2.16 -7.41
CA THR A 24 5.42 -2.18 -8.26
C THR A 24 5.71 -0.80 -8.86
N VAL A 25 4.70 -0.11 -9.37
CA VAL A 25 4.84 1.25 -9.91
C VAL A 25 5.27 2.25 -8.82
N LEU A 26 4.70 2.13 -7.62
CA LEU A 26 5.09 2.96 -6.48
C LEU A 26 6.56 2.71 -6.09
N CYS A 27 6.97 1.45 -5.96
CA CYS A 27 8.37 1.09 -5.69
C CYS A 27 9.31 1.62 -6.78
N TRP A 28 8.93 1.51 -8.06
CA TRP A 28 9.69 2.07 -9.17
C TRP A 28 9.90 3.57 -9.04
N HIS A 29 8.84 4.33 -8.72
CA HIS A 29 8.95 5.77 -8.53
C HIS A 29 9.81 6.15 -7.33
N LEU A 30 9.71 5.44 -6.20
CA LEU A 30 10.58 5.67 -5.04
C LEU A 30 12.06 5.42 -5.39
N LEU A 31 12.35 4.31 -6.09
CA LEU A 31 13.71 3.95 -6.48
C LEU A 31 14.31 4.92 -7.50
N THR A 32 13.53 5.34 -8.49
CA THR A 32 14.02 6.22 -9.57
C THR A 32 14.20 7.66 -9.12
N LYS A 33 13.37 8.15 -8.19
CA LYS A 33 13.49 9.51 -7.66
C LYS A 33 14.44 9.63 -6.47
N GLY A 34 14.78 8.52 -5.83
CA GLY A 34 15.60 8.51 -4.61
C GLY A 34 14.92 9.20 -3.43
N GLU A 35 13.58 9.27 -3.44
CA GLU A 35 12.78 9.88 -2.38
C GLU A 35 12.25 8.80 -1.43
N ASP A 36 12.28 9.09 -0.13
CA ASP A 36 11.64 8.25 0.87
C ASP A 36 10.11 8.34 0.76
N TYR A 37 9.43 7.26 1.15
CA TYR A 37 7.97 7.24 1.18
C TYR A 37 7.43 8.32 2.13
N LEU A 38 6.38 9.04 1.71
CA LEU A 38 5.86 10.20 2.44
C LEU A 38 5.47 9.89 3.90
N TRP A 39 4.90 8.71 4.14
CA TRP A 39 4.54 8.25 5.49
C TRP A 39 5.56 7.26 6.06
N ALA A 40 6.82 7.36 5.62
CA ALA A 40 7.91 6.59 6.21
C ALA A 40 8.12 6.98 7.67
N ARG A 41 8.50 5.99 8.46
CA ARG A 41 8.87 6.17 9.86
C ARG A 41 10.40 6.24 9.94
N PRO A 42 10.99 7.44 10.03
CA PRO A 42 12.43 7.61 9.82
C PRO A 42 13.27 6.82 10.83
N ALA A 43 12.85 6.72 12.10
CA ALA A 43 13.57 5.92 13.09
C ALA A 43 13.52 4.42 12.77
N LEU A 44 12.35 3.91 12.35
CA LEU A 44 12.19 2.51 11.96
C LEU A 44 12.98 2.18 10.68
N VAL A 45 12.96 3.08 9.69
CA VAL A 45 13.74 2.95 8.45
C VAL A 45 15.23 2.90 8.80
N ALA A 46 15.74 3.85 9.59
CA ALA A 46 17.14 3.85 10.02
C ALA A 46 17.55 2.56 10.75
N SER A 47 16.67 2.02 11.60
CA SER A 47 16.91 0.74 12.29
C SER A 47 16.99 -0.44 11.32
N LYS A 48 16.06 -0.54 10.36
CA LYS A 48 16.05 -1.60 9.34
C LYS A 48 17.23 -1.51 8.38
N THR A 49 17.54 -0.30 7.90
CA THR A 49 18.70 -0.06 7.05
C THR A 49 19.98 -0.44 7.78
N ARG A 50 20.09 -0.14 9.07
CA ARG A 50 21.26 -0.55 9.86
C ARG A 50 21.36 -2.06 10.02
N ALA A 51 20.25 -2.75 10.28
CA ALA A 51 20.23 -4.21 10.35
C ALA A 51 20.66 -4.85 9.03
N MET A 52 20.19 -4.31 7.90
CA MET A 52 20.58 -4.76 6.56
C MET A 52 22.08 -4.52 6.29
N GLN A 53 22.62 -3.37 6.67
CA GLN A 53 24.07 -3.09 6.54
C GLN A 53 24.91 -4.09 7.32
N LEU A 54 24.49 -4.46 8.54
CA LEU A 54 25.20 -5.45 9.34
C LEU A 54 25.16 -6.84 8.68
N GLN A 55 24.04 -7.22 8.09
CA GLN A 55 23.92 -8.47 7.31
C GLN A 55 24.80 -8.45 6.05
N ALA A 56 24.97 -7.28 5.43
CA ALA A 56 25.87 -7.07 4.30
C ALA A 56 27.37 -7.01 4.69
N GLY A 57 27.71 -7.27 5.96
CA GLY A 57 29.10 -7.30 6.44
C GLY A 57 29.72 -5.94 6.73
N HIS A 58 28.93 -4.85 6.75
CA HIS A 58 29.46 -3.56 7.18
C HIS A 58 29.93 -3.61 8.63
N PRO A 59 30.99 -2.86 8.99
CA PRO A 59 31.51 -2.86 10.33
C PRO A 59 30.45 -2.42 11.35
N GLN A 60 30.43 -3.11 12.48
CA GLN A 60 29.62 -2.68 13.61
C GLN A 60 30.19 -1.38 14.17
N GLN A 61 29.44 -0.29 14.08
CA GLN A 61 29.77 0.98 14.72
C GLN A 61 29.64 0.80 16.24
N LYS A 62 30.76 0.50 16.88
CA LYS A 62 30.87 0.30 18.34
C LYS A 62 31.45 1.58 18.95
N GLY A 63 30.74 2.20 19.87
CA GLY A 63 31.19 3.43 20.53
C GLY A 63 30.10 4.11 21.36
N SER A 64 30.48 5.19 22.06
CA SER A 64 29.59 5.98 22.93
C SER A 64 28.55 6.79 22.15
N ARG A 65 28.85 7.12 20.88
CA ARG A 65 27.92 7.88 20.01
C ARG A 65 26.83 6.96 19.48
N ARG A 66 25.60 7.25 19.90
CA ARG A 66 24.39 6.57 19.42
C ARG A 66 24.07 7.04 18.00
N GLY A 67 24.06 6.11 17.04
CA GLY A 67 23.72 6.41 15.65
C GLY A 67 22.21 6.66 15.44
N PRO A 68 21.81 7.12 14.24
CA PRO A 68 20.42 7.42 13.91
C PRO A 68 19.47 6.22 14.08
N ALA A 69 19.96 4.99 13.93
CA ALA A 69 19.21 3.77 14.19
C ALA A 69 18.74 3.61 15.67
N TYR A 70 19.40 4.29 16.61
CA TYR A 70 19.00 4.27 18.03
C TYR A 70 17.71 5.04 18.29
N ALA A 71 17.35 5.99 17.42
CA ALA A 71 16.12 6.78 17.53
C ALA A 71 14.88 5.89 17.74
N TYR A 72 14.86 4.69 17.14
CA TYR A 72 13.73 3.77 17.27
C TYR A 72 13.57 3.17 18.67
N ASN A 73 14.66 3.06 19.44
CA ASN A 73 14.63 2.53 20.81
C ASN A 73 14.04 3.56 21.81
N ILE A 74 14.08 4.84 21.45
CA ILE A 74 13.52 5.93 22.27
C ILE A 74 11.99 5.86 22.19
N LYS A 75 11.36 5.29 23.23
CA LYS A 75 9.90 5.14 23.34
C LYS A 75 9.11 6.43 22.98
N PRO A 76 9.38 7.61 23.56
CA PRO A 76 8.58 8.79 23.24
C PRO A 76 8.73 9.23 21.77
N LEU A 77 9.84 8.93 21.10
CA LEU A 77 10.02 9.22 19.69
C LEU A 77 9.24 8.23 18.82
N ARG A 78 9.30 6.94 19.17
CA ARG A 78 8.52 5.88 18.51
C ARG A 78 7.02 6.15 18.62
N ASP A 79 6.56 6.60 19.78
CA ASP A 79 5.14 6.91 20.02
C ASP A 79 4.67 8.11 19.19
N ARG A 80 5.50 9.17 19.10
CA ARG A 80 5.23 10.31 18.22
C ARG A 80 5.11 9.89 16.75
N GLU A 81 6.02 9.05 16.27
CA GLU A 81 5.93 8.52 14.89
C GLU A 81 4.67 7.67 14.67
N MET A 82 4.23 6.90 15.67
CA MET A 82 2.98 6.13 15.59
C MET A 82 1.75 7.04 15.51
N LEU A 83 1.73 8.16 16.23
CA LEU A 83 0.63 9.13 16.16
C LEU A 83 0.51 9.74 14.76
N ILE A 84 1.64 10.08 14.13
CA ILE A 84 1.65 10.60 12.76
C ILE A 84 1.12 9.55 11.78
N ALA A 85 1.53 8.28 11.93
CA ALA A 85 1.02 7.18 11.11
C ALA A 85 -0.49 6.97 11.30
N ALA A 86 -0.98 7.01 12.54
CA ALA A 86 -2.40 6.90 12.85
C ALA A 86 -3.21 8.06 12.23
N GLN A 87 -2.67 9.28 12.24
CA GLN A 87 -3.31 10.43 11.60
C GLN A 87 -3.42 10.27 10.08
N ALA A 88 -2.40 9.66 9.45
CA ALA A 88 -2.40 9.34 8.03
C ALA A 88 -3.41 8.22 7.68
N GLU A 89 -3.56 7.23 8.55
CA GLU A 89 -4.57 6.19 8.39
C GLU A 89 -5.98 6.78 8.46
N GLN A 90 -6.26 7.64 9.45
CA GLN A 90 -7.55 8.33 9.54
C GLN A 90 -7.84 9.21 8.32
N SER A 91 -6.84 9.88 7.76
CA SER A 91 -7.04 10.69 6.55
C SER A 91 -7.33 9.82 5.34
N TYR A 92 -6.68 8.66 5.22
CA TYR A 92 -6.96 7.65 4.19
C TYR A 92 -8.38 7.06 4.34
N GLU A 93 -8.82 6.72 5.54
CA GLU A 93 -10.18 6.22 5.79
C GLU A 93 -11.25 7.25 5.40
N ARG A 94 -11.03 8.53 5.73
CA ARG A 94 -11.93 9.62 5.29
C ARG A 94 -11.95 9.75 3.77
N PHE A 95 -10.79 9.64 3.12
CA PHE A 95 -10.70 9.70 1.66
C PHE A 95 -11.44 8.53 1.00
N VAL A 96 -11.24 7.31 1.51
CA VAL A 96 -11.88 6.10 0.96
C VAL A 96 -13.37 6.05 1.26
N SER A 97 -13.83 6.47 2.44
CA SER A 97 -15.26 6.49 2.77
C SER A 97 -16.07 7.45 1.89
N GLN A 98 -15.45 8.54 1.43
CA GLN A 98 -16.06 9.48 0.48
C GLN A 98 -16.06 8.95 -0.97
N TRP A 99 -15.32 7.88 -1.26
CA TRP A 99 -15.22 7.32 -2.60
C TRP A 99 -16.50 6.56 -2.98
N LYS A 100 -17.32 7.16 -3.86
CA LYS A 100 -18.50 6.50 -4.43
C LYS A 100 -18.10 5.62 -5.61
N SER A 101 -18.42 4.33 -5.55
CA SER A 101 -18.32 3.43 -6.71
C SER A 101 -19.20 3.98 -7.83
N ARG A 102 -18.60 4.25 -9.00
CA ARG A 102 -19.36 4.69 -10.17
C ARG A 102 -20.31 3.55 -10.53
N HIS A 103 -21.62 3.80 -10.45
CA HIS A 103 -22.64 2.82 -10.85
C HIS A 103 -22.29 2.25 -12.23
N PRO A 104 -22.30 0.91 -12.40
CA PRO A 104 -22.19 0.33 -13.74
C PRO A 104 -23.34 0.89 -14.58
N LYS A 105 -23.04 1.41 -15.78
CA LYS A 105 -24.07 1.85 -16.73
C LYS A 105 -25.00 0.66 -17.00
N SER A 106 -26.23 0.67 -16.47
CA SER A 106 -27.31 -0.19 -16.94
C SER A 106 -27.75 0.32 -18.31
N GLY A 107 -27.10 -0.13 -19.38
CA GLY A 107 -27.32 0.46 -20.68
C GLY A 107 -26.62 -0.22 -21.85
N SER A 108 -26.76 -1.53 -21.99
CA SER A 108 -26.77 -2.16 -23.30
C SER A 108 -28.13 -2.83 -23.52
N ARG A 109 -29.12 -2.01 -23.87
CA ARG A 109 -30.37 -2.48 -24.46
C ARG A 109 -29.98 -3.21 -25.75
N ALA A 110 -30.04 -4.54 -25.75
CA ALA A 110 -29.81 -5.34 -26.95
C ALA A 110 -30.86 -4.94 -28.01
N PRO A 111 -30.47 -4.76 -29.29
CA PRO A 111 -31.43 -4.45 -30.35
C PRO A 111 -32.39 -5.63 -30.51
N GLN A 112 -33.69 -5.35 -30.39
CA GLN A 112 -34.76 -6.30 -30.63
C GLN A 112 -34.87 -6.50 -32.15
N PHE A 113 -34.26 -7.55 -32.68
CA PHE A 113 -34.48 -7.92 -34.08
C PHE A 113 -35.86 -8.60 -34.16
N GLY A 114 -36.81 -7.90 -34.78
CA GLY A 114 -38.17 -8.37 -34.99
C GLY A 114 -38.21 -9.68 -35.78
N ARG A 115 -39.07 -10.60 -35.35
CA ARG A 115 -39.34 -11.83 -36.09
C ARG A 115 -40.74 -11.71 -36.70
N THR A 116 -40.76 -11.32 -37.96
CA THR A 116 -41.90 -11.47 -38.87
C THR A 116 -42.16 -12.95 -39.14
N LYS A 117 -43.41 -13.38 -39.02
CA LYS A 117 -44.18 -14.21 -39.98
C LYS A 117 -45.54 -14.49 -39.38
#